data_AF-A0A4U7F2B3-F1
#
_entry.id   AF-A0A4U7F2B3-F1
#
_cell.length_a   1.000
_cell.length_b   1.000
_cell.length_c   1.000
_cell.angle_alpha   90.00
_cell.angle_beta   90.00
_cell.angle_gamma   90.00
#
_symmetry.space_group_name_H-M   'P 1'
#
loop_
_entity.id
_entity.type
_entity.pdbx_description
1 polymer ?
#
loop_
_entity_poly.entity_id
_entity_poly.type
_entity_poly.pdbx_seq_one_letter_code
_entity_poly.pdbx_strand_id
1 'polypeptide(L)'
;LGCAPDTPRGPSQRRAGRLLADGRLGPVRLGYAHAHVGRVTDWHDRPDSFLEIGPLYDGAVYPLTLLVSWFGPVDRVRVADALDVWPEREERRPSVPSHVEATLSFAAGPTVRLTASFYAPHRAREFYGLELHGDDGSLYLRGTGAMSTDRDDVRFGRVGREYVSAPPQHPESPYAYVDAVERLAASVAAGDPSRETGRRGAHVVAVCNAIEAATDEGGPVLVDDRGAAADPPAAPVVSPPREDGSARGGDGASALRLPPIGFGCSRYRDGEYVDRADSIATALDSGYRLLDTAELYGNEHRIGDALAAPGAPDRERVFLLGKPWRTNHRREDMLAACEGSLADLGVDAFDCYALHWPTALAHTGELRRLAELSPERQEALAFPEDADGDPDTADVSLAEAWRNLEAVRERGLTRTIGLCNVSADQLETVLETGSVDPALVQVERHPYLPRDDLVSRCHDRGIRVVAHSPLSAPGLLDEPALAEIAADRDLSPAGVALAWHVSRGVVPIPSSTTEAHIVDNAAAAAERLTPDELARVDALSDPEFDPRGG
;
A
#
# COMPACT_ATOMS: atom_id res chain seq x y z
N LEU A 1 -24.59 7.99 16.77
CA LEU A 1 -24.79 9.16 15.87
C LEU A 1 -23.78 10.30 16.03
N GLY A 2 -23.41 10.75 17.24
CA GLY A 2 -22.55 11.95 17.40
C GLY A 2 -21.14 11.82 16.81
N CYS A 3 -20.55 10.63 16.84
CA CYS A 3 -19.18 10.38 16.36
C CYS A 3 -19.15 9.71 14.98
N ALA A 4 -20.21 8.97 14.64
CA ALA A 4 -20.27 8.13 13.45
C ALA A 4 -19.99 8.86 12.12
N PRO A 5 -20.46 10.10 11.87
CA PRO A 5 -20.20 10.83 10.61
C PRO A 5 -18.72 10.97 10.24
N ASP A 6 -17.82 10.82 11.22
CA ASP A 6 -16.38 10.95 11.08
C ASP A 6 -15.63 9.62 10.97
N THR A 7 -16.34 8.49 11.04
CA THR A 7 -15.80 7.13 10.89
C THR A 7 -14.91 6.93 9.66
N PRO A 8 -15.18 7.54 8.48
CA PRO A 8 -14.27 7.44 7.32
C PRO A 8 -12.84 7.94 7.58
N ARG A 9 -12.60 8.70 8.66
CA ARG A 9 -11.27 9.18 9.05
C ARG A 9 -10.48 8.19 9.91
N GLY A 10 -11.10 7.13 10.41
CA GLY A 10 -10.42 6.08 11.16
C GLY A 10 -9.32 5.38 10.32
N PRO A 11 -8.27 4.82 10.92
CA PRO A 11 -7.10 4.33 10.19
C PRO A 11 -7.42 3.15 9.26
N SER A 12 -7.99 2.06 9.80
CA SER A 12 -8.45 0.92 8.99
C SER A 12 -9.51 1.32 7.96
N GLN A 13 -10.39 2.28 8.28
CA GLN A 13 -11.42 2.78 7.36
C GLN A 13 -10.82 3.56 6.18
N ARG A 14 -9.83 4.43 6.43
CA ARG A 14 -9.08 5.12 5.38
C ARG A 14 -8.31 4.15 4.51
N ARG A 15 -7.74 3.10 5.12
CA ARG A 15 -7.01 2.06 4.39
C ARG A 15 -7.94 1.27 3.46
N ALA A 16 -9.10 0.84 3.96
CA ALA A 16 -10.16 0.25 3.16
C ALA A 16 -10.63 1.18 2.02
N GLY A 17 -10.88 2.46 2.32
CA GLY A 17 -11.26 3.47 1.33
C GLY A 17 -10.21 3.70 0.24
N ARG A 18 -8.90 3.61 0.57
CA ARG A 18 -7.82 3.66 -0.43
C ARG A 18 -7.86 2.47 -1.37
N LEU A 19 -8.05 1.25 -0.86
CA LEU A 19 -8.17 0.07 -1.71
C LEU A 19 -9.39 0.12 -2.63
N LEU A 20 -10.51 0.69 -2.17
CA LEU A 20 -11.67 0.97 -3.03
C LEU A 20 -11.34 1.98 -4.14
N ALA A 21 -10.58 3.02 -3.81
CA ALA A 21 -10.18 4.07 -4.75
C ALA A 21 -9.14 3.62 -5.79
N ASP A 22 -8.53 2.45 -5.61
CA ASP A 22 -7.52 1.90 -6.52
C ASP A 22 -8.12 1.19 -7.75
N GLY A 23 -9.45 1.19 -7.91
CA GLY A 23 -10.15 0.56 -9.04
C GLY A 23 -10.24 -0.97 -8.98
N ARG A 24 -9.55 -1.58 -8.01
CA ARG A 24 -9.28 -3.03 -7.90
C ARG A 24 -10.48 -3.94 -7.72
N LEU A 25 -11.61 -3.40 -7.29
CA LEU A 25 -12.83 -4.21 -7.14
C LEU A 25 -13.61 -4.25 -8.46
N GLY A 26 -13.29 -3.39 -9.43
CA GLY A 26 -14.22 -3.05 -10.49
C GLY A 26 -15.50 -2.39 -9.92
N PRO A 27 -16.60 -2.37 -10.67
CA PRO A 27 -17.89 -1.89 -10.16
C PRO A 27 -18.35 -2.73 -8.96
N VAL A 28 -18.46 -2.12 -7.78
CA VAL A 28 -19.01 -2.79 -6.58
C VAL A 28 -20.51 -3.00 -6.74
N ARG A 29 -20.97 -4.25 -6.64
CA ARG A 29 -22.36 -4.65 -6.87
C ARG A 29 -23.10 -4.99 -5.58
N LEU A 30 -22.41 -5.67 -4.66
CA LEU A 30 -23.01 -6.28 -3.49
C LEU A 30 -22.16 -6.02 -2.25
N GLY A 31 -22.80 -5.84 -1.10
CA GLY A 31 -22.11 -5.74 0.18
C GLY A 31 -22.89 -6.37 1.33
N TYR A 32 -22.15 -6.74 2.38
CA TYR A 32 -22.67 -7.28 3.62
C TYR A 32 -22.11 -6.47 4.79
N ALA A 33 -22.99 -5.77 5.50
CA ALA A 33 -22.66 -4.99 6.67
C ALA A 33 -23.25 -5.65 7.92
N HIS A 34 -22.38 -5.98 8.88
CA HIS A 34 -22.77 -6.45 10.20
C HIS A 34 -22.48 -5.34 11.22
N ALA A 35 -23.47 -5.03 12.05
CA ALA A 35 -23.41 -4.05 13.11
C ALA A 35 -23.97 -4.65 14.41
N HIS A 36 -23.31 -5.70 14.86
CA HIS A 36 -23.59 -6.30 16.16
C HIS A 36 -22.90 -5.48 17.23
N VAL A 37 -23.64 -5.12 18.29
CA VAL A 37 -23.12 -4.34 19.42
C VAL A 37 -22.85 -5.23 20.63
N GLY A 38 -23.32 -6.48 20.59
CA GLY A 38 -23.33 -7.33 21.78
C GLY A 38 -24.60 -7.09 22.57
N ARG A 39 -24.88 -8.01 23.51
CA ARG A 39 -25.89 -7.74 24.52
C ARG A 39 -25.35 -6.64 25.42
N VAL A 40 -25.91 -5.45 25.29
CA VAL A 40 -25.40 -4.25 25.97
C VAL A 40 -25.44 -4.43 27.49
N THR A 41 -26.34 -5.27 28.00
CA THR A 41 -26.43 -5.68 29.41
C THR A 41 -25.23 -6.49 29.90
N ASP A 42 -24.47 -7.15 29.03
CA ASP A 42 -23.32 -7.99 29.39
C ASP A 42 -22.04 -7.17 29.67
N TRP A 43 -21.95 -5.94 29.16
CA TRP A 43 -20.69 -5.18 29.16
C TRP A 43 -20.83 -3.69 29.51
N HIS A 44 -22.02 -3.10 29.44
CA HIS A 44 -22.20 -1.67 29.73
C HIS A 44 -22.94 -1.46 31.05
N ASP A 45 -22.33 -0.68 31.97
CA ASP A 45 -22.87 -0.46 33.32
C ASP A 45 -24.23 0.26 33.33
N ARG A 46 -24.50 1.08 32.30
CA ARG A 46 -25.72 1.90 32.15
C ARG A 46 -26.38 1.69 30.78
N PRO A 47 -26.96 0.49 30.51
CA PRO A 47 -27.39 0.09 29.17
C PRO A 47 -28.70 0.76 28.72
N ASP A 48 -29.42 1.40 29.62
CA ASP A 48 -30.82 1.81 29.40
C ASP A 48 -31.00 2.71 28.16
N SER A 49 -30.12 3.69 27.94
CA SER A 49 -30.19 4.56 26.75
C SER A 49 -29.96 3.81 25.43
N PHE A 50 -29.18 2.73 25.46
CA PHE A 50 -28.96 1.87 24.29
C PHE A 50 -30.18 1.01 24.03
N LEU A 51 -30.72 0.38 25.10
CA LEU A 51 -31.93 -0.43 25.04
C LEU A 51 -33.14 0.38 24.55
N GLU A 52 -33.18 1.69 24.84
CA GLU A 52 -34.21 2.60 24.37
C GLU A 52 -34.13 2.85 22.85
N ILE A 53 -32.92 3.11 22.33
CA ILE A 53 -32.72 3.52 20.93
C ILE A 53 -32.55 2.34 19.96
N GLY A 54 -32.07 1.20 20.43
CA GLY A 54 -31.88 -0.01 19.63
C GLY A 54 -30.61 -0.08 18.79
N PRO A 55 -30.37 -1.25 18.16
CA PRO A 55 -29.12 -1.55 17.46
C PRO A 55 -28.92 -0.72 16.18
N LEU A 56 -30.01 -0.24 15.58
CA LEU A 56 -29.96 0.52 14.32
C LEU A 56 -29.26 1.87 14.50
N TYR A 57 -29.59 2.62 15.54
CA TYR A 57 -29.04 3.96 15.78
C TYR A 57 -27.72 3.97 16.55
N ASP A 58 -27.40 2.88 17.22
CA ASP A 58 -26.16 2.72 17.97
C ASP A 58 -25.06 2.05 17.14
N GLY A 59 -25.37 0.90 16.52
CA GLY A 59 -24.41 0.11 15.76
C GLY A 59 -24.41 0.41 14.26
N ALA A 60 -25.56 0.36 13.60
CA ALA A 60 -25.61 0.40 12.12
C ALA A 60 -25.10 1.71 11.51
N VAL A 61 -25.09 2.79 12.30
CA VAL A 61 -24.59 4.11 11.88
C VAL A 61 -23.13 4.09 11.43
N TYR A 62 -22.29 3.19 11.94
CA TYR A 62 -20.88 3.10 11.54
C TYR A 62 -20.70 2.56 10.11
N PRO A 63 -21.17 1.33 9.76
CA PRO A 63 -21.09 0.86 8.39
C PRO A 63 -21.89 1.74 7.43
N LEU A 64 -23.07 2.26 7.83
CA LEU A 64 -23.85 3.17 6.99
C LEU A 64 -23.06 4.44 6.64
N THR A 65 -22.37 5.05 7.61
CA THR A 65 -21.56 6.24 7.33
C THR A 65 -20.45 5.94 6.33
N LEU A 66 -19.75 4.80 6.48
CA LEU A 66 -18.69 4.41 5.55
C LEU A 66 -19.22 4.18 4.14
N LEU A 67 -20.32 3.44 4.01
CA LEU A 67 -20.94 3.19 2.73
C LEU A 67 -21.43 4.48 2.06
N VAL A 68 -22.00 5.42 2.83
CA VAL A 68 -22.41 6.73 2.30
C VAL A 68 -21.21 7.56 1.88
N SER A 69 -20.11 7.51 2.64
CA SER A 69 -18.84 8.16 2.28
C SER A 69 -18.25 7.58 0.99
N TRP A 70 -18.34 6.27 0.74
CA TRP A 70 -17.73 5.66 -0.44
C TRP A 70 -18.63 5.65 -1.68
N PHE A 71 -19.94 5.49 -1.50
CA PHE A 71 -20.90 5.28 -2.60
C PHE A 71 -21.96 6.37 -2.70
N GLY A 72 -21.91 7.38 -1.83
CA GLY A 72 -22.92 8.44 -1.79
C GLY A 72 -24.23 7.97 -1.16
N PRO A 73 -25.34 8.68 -1.39
CA PRO A 73 -26.58 8.43 -0.67
C PRO A 73 -27.18 7.05 -1.00
N VAL A 74 -27.79 6.45 0.01
CA VAL A 74 -28.79 5.39 -0.15
C VAL A 74 -29.99 6.01 -0.84
N ASP A 75 -30.41 5.44 -1.97
CA ASP A 75 -31.60 5.86 -2.71
C ASP A 75 -32.87 5.28 -2.05
N ARG A 76 -32.78 4.02 -1.60
CA ARG A 76 -33.96 3.26 -1.17
C ARG A 76 -33.61 2.12 -0.22
N VAL A 77 -34.46 1.92 0.78
CA VAL A 77 -34.59 0.66 1.52
C VAL A 77 -35.51 -0.26 0.71
N ARG A 78 -35.01 -1.40 0.25
CA ARG A 78 -35.78 -2.33 -0.60
C ARG A 78 -36.72 -3.19 0.22
N VAL A 79 -36.22 -3.70 1.33
CA VAL A 79 -36.92 -4.55 2.30
C VAL A 79 -36.21 -4.39 3.64
N ALA A 80 -36.98 -4.43 4.71
CA ALA A 80 -36.48 -4.50 6.07
C ALA A 80 -37.37 -5.41 6.92
N ASP A 81 -36.79 -6.00 7.94
CA ASP A 81 -37.50 -6.77 8.97
C ASP A 81 -36.83 -6.52 10.32
N ALA A 82 -37.60 -6.66 11.39
CA ALA A 82 -37.11 -6.46 12.75
C ALA A 82 -37.70 -7.51 13.69
N LEU A 83 -36.84 -8.10 14.52
CA LEU A 83 -37.18 -9.22 15.38
C LEU A 83 -36.89 -8.88 16.84
N ASP A 84 -37.82 -9.22 17.72
CA ASP A 84 -37.56 -9.26 19.15
C ASP A 84 -37.15 -10.67 19.58
N VAL A 85 -35.85 -10.94 19.43
CA VAL A 85 -35.23 -12.23 19.79
C VAL A 85 -34.52 -12.17 21.15
N TRP A 86 -34.90 -11.22 22.01
CA TRP A 86 -34.23 -11.01 23.29
C TRP A 86 -34.41 -12.20 24.24
N PRO A 87 -33.37 -12.65 24.99
CA PRO A 87 -33.51 -13.82 25.86
C PRO A 87 -34.51 -13.54 26.99
N GLU A 88 -35.44 -14.46 27.22
CA GLU A 88 -36.48 -14.27 28.23
C GLU A 88 -35.93 -14.10 29.65
N ARG A 89 -34.75 -14.66 29.94
CA ARG A 89 -34.07 -14.59 31.23
C ARG A 89 -33.49 -13.21 31.58
N GLU A 90 -33.38 -12.30 30.61
CA GLU A 90 -32.80 -10.97 30.85
C GLU A 90 -33.85 -10.05 31.49
N GLU A 91 -33.50 -9.47 32.64
CA GLU A 91 -34.37 -8.54 33.38
C GLU A 91 -34.52 -7.20 32.64
N ARG A 92 -33.41 -6.70 32.07
CA ARG A 92 -33.39 -5.48 31.25
C ARG A 92 -33.55 -5.85 29.78
N ARG A 93 -34.54 -5.24 29.11
CA ARG A 93 -34.91 -5.55 27.74
C ARG A 93 -34.95 -4.28 26.86
N PRO A 94 -34.60 -4.39 25.58
CA PRO A 94 -34.83 -3.33 24.60
C PRO A 94 -36.30 -2.91 24.55
N SER A 95 -36.58 -1.62 24.38
CA SER A 95 -37.94 -1.12 24.11
C SER A 95 -38.31 -1.16 22.63
N VAL A 96 -37.32 -1.41 21.78
CA VAL A 96 -37.43 -1.57 20.33
C VAL A 96 -36.87 -2.94 19.94
N PRO A 97 -37.17 -3.46 18.73
CA PRO A 97 -36.64 -4.75 18.29
C PRO A 97 -35.12 -4.89 18.49
N SER A 98 -34.70 -6.03 19.03
CA SER A 98 -33.30 -6.30 19.37
C SER A 98 -32.44 -6.72 18.18
N HIS A 99 -33.06 -6.93 17.03
CA HIS A 99 -32.45 -7.34 15.79
C HIS A 99 -33.15 -6.69 14.59
N VAL A 100 -32.38 -6.17 13.64
CA VAL A 100 -32.88 -5.53 12.42
C VAL A 100 -32.08 -6.03 11.22
N GLU A 101 -32.78 -6.39 10.15
CA GLU A 101 -32.21 -6.72 8.85
C GLU A 101 -32.77 -5.80 7.78
N ALA A 102 -31.93 -5.32 6.86
CA ALA A 102 -32.36 -4.48 5.76
C ALA A 102 -31.54 -4.74 4.49
N THR A 103 -32.15 -4.53 3.33
CA THR A 103 -31.46 -4.45 2.04
C THR A 103 -31.57 -3.04 1.49
N LEU A 104 -30.42 -2.42 1.24
CA LEU A 104 -30.28 -1.02 0.84
C LEU A 104 -29.81 -0.93 -0.61
N SER A 105 -30.34 0.00 -1.39
CA SER A 105 -29.83 0.34 -2.72
C SER A 105 -29.21 1.73 -2.68
N PHE A 106 -27.93 1.82 -3.07
CA PHE A 106 -27.20 3.07 -3.20
C PHE A 106 -27.39 3.68 -4.59
N ALA A 107 -27.40 5.01 -4.67
CA ALA A 107 -27.52 5.72 -5.93
C ALA A 107 -26.37 5.39 -6.91
N ALA A 108 -25.17 5.13 -6.39
CA ALA A 108 -24.00 4.72 -7.18
C ALA A 108 -23.99 3.25 -7.60
N GLY A 109 -25.03 2.47 -7.25
CA GLY A 109 -25.21 1.11 -7.75
C GLY A 109 -25.18 -0.04 -6.73
N PRO A 110 -24.35 -0.04 -5.67
CA PRO A 110 -24.25 -1.24 -4.84
C PRO A 110 -25.55 -1.50 -4.08
N THR A 111 -25.89 -2.78 -3.93
CA THR A 111 -26.92 -3.24 -3.01
C THR A 111 -26.24 -3.82 -1.77
N VAL A 112 -26.64 -3.38 -0.58
CA VAL A 112 -26.01 -3.80 0.68
C VAL A 112 -27.04 -4.43 1.58
N ARG A 113 -26.75 -5.64 2.08
CA ARG A 113 -27.47 -6.21 3.23
C ARG A 113 -26.86 -5.67 4.51
N LEU A 114 -27.69 -5.08 5.36
CA LEU A 114 -27.33 -4.60 6.69
C LEU A 114 -28.00 -5.49 7.73
N THR A 115 -27.24 -5.93 8.73
CA THR A 115 -27.76 -6.60 9.92
C THR A 115 -27.27 -5.87 11.17
N ALA A 116 -28.18 -5.36 11.98
CA ALA A 116 -27.89 -4.71 13.26
C ALA A 116 -28.48 -5.53 14.42
N SER A 117 -27.72 -5.78 15.47
CA SER A 117 -28.16 -6.69 16.53
C SER A 117 -27.57 -6.36 17.89
N PHE A 118 -28.43 -6.31 18.91
CA PHE A 118 -28.01 -6.41 20.31
C PHE A 118 -28.01 -7.86 20.81
N TYR A 119 -28.64 -8.79 20.09
CA TYR A 119 -28.71 -10.18 20.54
C TYR A 119 -27.39 -10.94 20.32
N ALA A 120 -26.75 -10.70 19.17
CA ALA A 120 -25.50 -11.36 18.80
C ALA A 120 -24.38 -10.94 19.76
N PRO A 121 -23.62 -11.89 20.35
CA PRO A 121 -22.67 -11.58 21.41
C PRO A 121 -21.42 -10.85 20.89
N HIS A 122 -20.73 -10.13 21.77
CA HIS A 122 -19.53 -9.35 21.43
C HIS A 122 -18.33 -10.19 20.93
N ARG A 123 -18.36 -11.51 21.18
CA ARG A 123 -17.35 -12.47 20.71
C ARG A 123 -17.79 -13.24 19.45
N ALA A 124 -18.84 -12.78 18.78
CA ALA A 124 -19.24 -13.35 17.49
C ALA A 124 -18.11 -13.16 16.45
N ARG A 125 -18.04 -14.08 15.49
CA ARG A 125 -17.01 -14.05 14.43
C ARG A 125 -17.12 -12.78 13.59
N GLU A 126 -18.35 -12.46 13.18
CA GLU A 126 -18.70 -11.17 12.60
C GLU A 126 -19.28 -10.31 13.70
N PHE A 127 -18.76 -9.10 13.88
CA PHE A 127 -19.25 -8.17 14.89
C PHE A 127 -19.58 -6.81 14.26
N TYR A 128 -18.56 -6.13 13.72
CA TYR A 128 -18.70 -4.88 12.97
C TYR A 128 -18.18 -5.00 11.53
N GLY A 129 -18.24 -6.21 10.98
CA GLY A 129 -17.65 -6.55 9.68
C GLY A 129 -18.38 -5.89 8.51
N LEU A 130 -17.62 -5.48 7.50
CA LEU A 130 -18.12 -5.00 6.22
C LEU A 130 -17.39 -5.69 5.09
N GLU A 131 -18.14 -6.40 4.25
CA GLU A 131 -17.62 -7.05 3.05
C GLU A 131 -18.26 -6.43 1.81
N LEU A 132 -17.44 -6.14 0.80
CA LEU A 132 -17.85 -5.53 -0.46
C LEU A 132 -17.34 -6.37 -1.62
N HIS A 133 -18.21 -6.62 -2.60
CA HIS A 133 -17.91 -7.44 -3.78
C HIS A 133 -18.15 -6.62 -5.05
N GLY A 134 -17.11 -6.49 -5.85
CA GLY A 134 -17.21 -6.01 -7.21
C GLY A 134 -16.88 -7.10 -8.23
N ASP A 135 -16.91 -6.71 -9.50
CA ASP A 135 -16.74 -7.63 -10.63
C ASP A 135 -15.33 -8.29 -10.64
N ASP A 136 -14.31 -7.62 -10.08
CA ASP A 136 -12.89 -8.03 -10.18
C ASP A 136 -12.23 -8.37 -8.83
N GLY A 137 -12.91 -8.13 -7.71
CA GLY A 137 -12.36 -8.41 -6.39
C GLY A 137 -13.31 -8.09 -5.24
N SER A 138 -12.88 -8.46 -4.04
CA SER A 138 -13.63 -8.24 -2.80
C SER A 138 -12.76 -7.59 -1.73
N LEU A 139 -13.39 -6.76 -0.91
CA LEU A 139 -12.78 -6.08 0.22
C LEU A 139 -13.49 -6.50 1.50
N TYR A 140 -12.73 -6.89 2.51
CA TYR A 140 -13.24 -7.13 3.86
C TYR A 140 -12.61 -6.14 4.83
N LEU A 141 -13.46 -5.47 5.61
CA LEU A 141 -13.10 -4.63 6.74
C LEU A 141 -13.70 -5.24 8.00
N ARG A 142 -12.86 -5.72 8.91
CA ARG A 142 -13.28 -6.42 10.15
C ARG A 142 -14.11 -5.55 11.09
N GLY A 143 -13.77 -4.27 11.20
CA GLY A 143 -14.32 -3.37 12.20
C GLY A 143 -14.68 -2.01 11.63
N THR A 144 -15.97 -1.77 11.39
CA THR A 144 -16.47 -0.46 10.96
C THR A 144 -16.54 0.56 12.09
N GLY A 145 -16.73 0.14 13.36
CA GLY A 145 -16.80 1.05 14.51
C GLY A 145 -15.49 1.24 15.29
N ALA A 146 -14.59 0.25 15.32
CA ALA A 146 -13.45 0.24 16.25
C ALA A 146 -12.33 1.27 15.93
N MET A 147 -12.30 1.84 14.71
CA MET A 147 -11.31 2.84 14.25
C MET A 147 -9.86 2.47 14.64
N SER A 148 -9.54 1.19 14.56
CA SER A 148 -8.28 0.56 14.93
C SER A 148 -7.19 0.78 13.88
N THR A 149 -5.95 0.46 14.26
CA THR A 149 -4.76 0.44 13.40
C THR A 149 -4.29 -0.99 13.09
N ASP A 150 -5.08 -2.01 13.45
CA ASP A 150 -4.68 -3.42 13.36
C ASP A 150 -4.30 -3.80 11.93
N ARG A 151 -3.25 -4.61 11.82
CA ARG A 151 -2.65 -4.98 10.53
C ARG A 151 -3.59 -5.83 9.68
N ASP A 152 -4.46 -6.60 10.31
CA ASP A 152 -5.29 -7.61 9.65
C ASP A 152 -6.74 -7.14 9.45
N ASP A 153 -7.08 -5.92 9.86
CA ASP A 153 -8.44 -5.38 9.76
C ASP A 153 -8.95 -5.24 8.35
N VAL A 154 -8.04 -4.98 7.40
CA VAL A 154 -8.37 -4.76 5.99
C VAL A 154 -7.77 -5.90 5.18
N ARG A 155 -8.60 -6.56 4.39
CA ARG A 155 -8.19 -7.67 3.53
C ARG A 155 -8.75 -7.50 2.13
N PHE A 156 -7.97 -7.90 1.14
CA PHE A 156 -8.38 -7.88 -0.26
C PHE A 156 -8.32 -9.29 -0.85
N GLY A 157 -9.40 -9.71 -1.50
CA GLY A 157 -9.48 -10.97 -2.24
C GLY A 157 -9.66 -10.67 -3.72
N ARG A 158 -8.61 -10.86 -4.51
CA ARG A 158 -8.70 -10.77 -5.98
C ARG A 158 -9.53 -11.94 -6.51
N VAL A 159 -10.27 -11.76 -7.61
CA VAL A 159 -10.94 -12.88 -8.27
C VAL A 159 -9.96 -14.03 -8.53
N GLY A 160 -10.33 -15.23 -8.07
CA GLY A 160 -9.52 -16.44 -8.19
C GLY A 160 -8.40 -16.60 -7.15
N ARG A 161 -8.27 -15.68 -6.18
CA ARG A 161 -7.28 -15.73 -5.09
C ARG A 161 -7.97 -15.65 -3.73
N GLU A 162 -7.28 -16.11 -2.69
CA GLU A 162 -7.74 -15.96 -1.31
C GLU A 162 -7.57 -14.51 -0.81
N TYR A 163 -8.22 -14.20 0.32
CA TYR A 163 -8.05 -12.90 0.97
C TYR A 163 -6.66 -12.77 1.58
N VAL A 164 -5.95 -11.70 1.20
CA VAL A 164 -4.67 -11.33 1.79
C VAL A 164 -4.85 -10.08 2.65
N SER A 165 -4.18 -10.03 3.81
CA SER A 165 -4.16 -8.83 4.65
C SER A 165 -3.45 -7.67 3.95
N ALA A 166 -4.05 -6.48 4.03
CA ALA A 166 -3.48 -5.23 3.58
C ALA A 166 -3.12 -4.38 4.82
N PRO A 167 -1.91 -4.56 5.38
CA PRO A 167 -1.48 -3.90 6.61
C PRO A 167 -1.22 -2.40 6.39
N PRO A 168 -1.10 -1.59 7.46
CA PRO A 168 -0.65 -0.22 7.31
C PRO A 168 0.79 -0.23 6.79
N GLN A 169 1.09 0.67 5.87
CA GLN A 169 2.46 0.87 5.38
C GLN A 169 3.03 2.23 5.78
N HIS A 170 2.20 3.07 6.39
CA HIS A 170 2.59 4.37 6.93
C HIS A 170 2.20 4.42 8.41
N PRO A 171 2.91 5.21 9.23
CA PRO A 171 2.51 5.44 10.61
C PRO A 171 1.05 5.91 10.65
N GLU A 172 0.24 5.20 11.42
CA GLU A 172 -1.15 5.55 11.68
C GLU A 172 -1.28 5.96 13.15
N SER A 173 -2.02 7.04 13.40
CA SER A 173 -2.34 7.45 14.76
C SER A 173 -3.65 6.78 15.20
N PRO A 174 -3.75 6.34 16.47
CA PRO A 174 -5.02 5.91 17.02
C PRO A 174 -6.07 7.00 16.85
N TYR A 175 -7.30 6.57 16.57
CA TYR A 175 -8.43 7.45 16.38
C TYR A 175 -9.53 7.07 17.35
N ALA A 176 -9.88 7.97 18.26
CA ALA A 176 -10.90 7.76 19.28
C ALA A 176 -12.25 8.36 18.86
N TYR A 177 -13.34 7.84 19.43
CA TYR A 177 -14.69 8.38 19.18
C TYR A 177 -14.81 9.87 19.57
N VAL A 178 -14.06 10.32 20.59
CA VAL A 178 -14.09 11.72 21.05
C VAL A 178 -13.50 12.68 20.01
N ASP A 179 -12.54 12.23 19.21
CA ASP A 179 -11.84 13.08 18.23
C ASP A 179 -12.80 13.68 17.20
N ALA A 180 -13.86 12.96 16.86
CA ALA A 180 -14.92 13.42 15.96
C ALA A 180 -15.65 14.65 16.55
N VAL A 181 -15.96 14.58 17.83
CA VAL A 181 -16.69 15.63 18.56
C VAL A 181 -15.79 16.85 18.76
N GLU A 182 -14.53 16.64 19.12
CA GLU A 182 -13.54 17.71 19.29
C GLU A 182 -13.30 18.47 17.99
N ARG A 183 -13.18 17.76 16.86
CA ARG A 183 -13.02 18.40 15.55
C ARG A 183 -14.24 19.19 15.13
N LEU A 184 -15.43 18.65 15.34
CA LEU A 184 -16.66 19.41 15.06
C LEU A 184 -16.67 20.69 15.91
N ALA A 185 -16.40 20.60 17.21
CA ALA A 185 -16.34 21.74 18.11
C ALA A 185 -15.28 22.77 17.65
N ALA A 186 -14.09 22.31 17.24
CA ALA A 186 -13.04 23.17 16.71
C ALA A 186 -13.47 23.89 15.41
N SER A 187 -14.13 23.17 14.49
CA SER A 187 -14.64 23.78 13.24
C SER A 187 -15.70 24.85 13.50
N VAL A 188 -16.59 24.61 14.46
CA VAL A 188 -17.61 25.59 14.90
C VAL A 188 -16.93 26.81 15.53
N ALA A 189 -15.96 26.61 16.42
CA ALA A 189 -15.23 27.68 17.08
C ALA A 189 -14.41 28.52 16.07
N ALA A 190 -13.90 27.91 15.00
CA ALA A 190 -13.22 28.59 13.90
C ALA A 190 -14.16 29.37 12.96
N GLY A 191 -15.49 29.25 13.14
CA GLY A 191 -16.48 29.92 12.31
C GLY A 191 -16.78 29.23 10.97
N ASP A 192 -16.24 28.02 10.75
CA ASP A 192 -16.45 27.20 9.56
C ASP A 192 -16.92 25.79 9.93
N PRO A 193 -18.17 25.65 10.41
CA PRO A 193 -18.68 24.35 10.84
C PRO A 193 -18.76 23.38 9.66
N SER A 194 -18.20 22.18 9.83
CA SER A 194 -18.26 21.14 8.79
C SER A 194 -19.71 20.79 8.43
N ARG A 195 -20.16 21.22 7.25
CA ARG A 195 -21.51 20.91 6.74
C ARG A 195 -21.60 19.53 6.12
N GLU A 196 -20.48 19.01 5.62
CA GLU A 196 -20.41 17.71 4.97
C GLU A 196 -20.75 16.57 5.94
N THR A 197 -20.11 16.53 7.12
CA THR A 197 -20.39 15.52 8.14
C THR A 197 -21.82 15.66 8.69
N GLY A 198 -22.34 16.89 8.78
CA GLY A 198 -23.74 17.15 9.15
C GLY A 198 -24.74 16.59 8.14
N ARG A 199 -24.53 16.81 6.84
CA ARG A 199 -25.37 16.24 5.77
C ARG A 199 -25.30 14.72 5.76
N ARG A 200 -24.11 14.14 5.88
CA ARG A 200 -23.91 12.69 5.97
C ARG A 200 -24.65 12.11 7.18
N GLY A 201 -24.52 12.72 8.36
CA GLY A 201 -25.24 12.29 9.56
C GLY A 201 -26.76 12.38 9.41
N ALA A 202 -27.27 13.46 8.82
CA ALA A 202 -28.70 13.61 8.54
C ALA A 202 -29.23 12.55 7.58
N HIS A 203 -28.45 12.21 6.54
CA HIS A 203 -28.81 11.14 5.61
C HIS A 203 -28.79 9.77 6.27
N VAL A 204 -27.78 9.45 7.09
CA VAL A 204 -27.75 8.19 7.87
C VAL A 204 -28.98 8.05 8.77
N VAL A 205 -29.42 9.12 9.42
CA VAL A 205 -30.68 9.12 10.20
C VAL A 205 -31.88 8.88 9.28
N ALA A 206 -31.94 9.50 8.10
CA ALA A 206 -33.00 9.27 7.13
C ALA A 206 -33.05 7.80 6.66
N VAL A 207 -31.89 7.14 6.51
CA VAL A 207 -31.81 5.70 6.21
C VAL A 207 -32.39 4.88 7.36
N CYS A 208 -32.03 5.16 8.62
CA CYS A 208 -32.58 4.44 9.77
C CYS A 208 -34.10 4.58 9.84
N ASN A 209 -34.63 5.80 9.72
CA ASN A 209 -36.08 6.04 9.71
C ASN A 209 -36.78 5.29 8.56
N ALA A 210 -36.15 5.21 7.38
CA ALA A 210 -36.70 4.50 6.24
C ALA A 210 -36.67 2.97 6.43
N ILE A 211 -35.70 2.44 7.18
CA ILE A 211 -35.66 1.02 7.57
C ILE A 211 -36.84 0.69 8.48
N GLU A 212 -37.08 1.51 9.51
CA GLU A 212 -38.23 1.33 10.41
C GLU A 212 -39.55 1.42 9.64
N ALA A 213 -39.71 2.43 8.78
CA ALA A 213 -40.91 2.55 7.94
C ALA A 213 -41.09 1.33 7.01
N ALA A 214 -40.01 0.81 6.41
CA ALA A 214 -40.09 -0.36 5.55
C ALA A 214 -40.49 -1.63 6.32
N THR A 215 -40.06 -1.77 7.58
CA THR A 215 -40.50 -2.83 8.48
C THR A 215 -42.00 -2.72 8.80
N ASP A 216 -42.50 -1.52 9.11
CA ASP A 216 -43.90 -1.30 9.47
C ASP A 216 -44.84 -1.42 8.27
N GLU A 217 -44.44 -0.92 7.11
CA GLU A 217 -45.27 -0.84 5.89
C GLU A 217 -45.18 -2.10 5.02
N GLY A 218 -44.13 -2.92 5.19
CA GLY A 218 -43.92 -4.16 4.44
C GLY A 218 -43.52 -3.95 2.97
N GLY A 219 -42.95 -2.80 2.64
CA GLY A 219 -42.63 -2.40 1.26
C GLY A 219 -41.39 -1.51 1.15
N PRO A 220 -40.93 -1.21 -0.07
CA PRO A 220 -39.75 -0.37 -0.28
C PRO A 220 -40.02 1.09 0.08
N VAL A 221 -39.04 1.74 0.73
CA VAL A 221 -39.12 3.15 1.17
C VAL A 221 -37.97 3.96 0.56
N LEU A 222 -38.30 5.08 -0.08
CA LEU A 222 -37.32 6.02 -0.63
C LEU A 222 -36.64 6.80 0.50
N VAL A 223 -35.36 7.12 0.32
CA VAL A 223 -34.58 7.87 1.32
C VAL A 223 -34.22 9.25 0.76
N ASP A 224 -34.49 10.30 1.53
CA ASP A 224 -34.05 11.66 1.22
C ASP A 224 -32.52 11.75 1.34
N ASP A 225 -31.83 12.22 0.29
CA ASP A 225 -30.38 12.30 0.23
C ASP A 225 -29.77 13.27 1.26
N ARG A 226 -30.55 14.25 1.77
CA ARG A 226 -30.09 15.32 2.68
C ARG A 226 -28.83 16.07 2.21
N GLY A 227 -28.57 16.07 0.90
CA GLY A 227 -27.36 16.61 0.28
C GLY A 227 -26.07 15.84 0.62
N ALA A 228 -26.17 14.59 1.08
CA ALA A 228 -25.02 13.71 1.25
C ALA A 228 -24.42 13.33 -0.11
N ALA A 229 -23.10 13.22 -0.17
CA ALA A 229 -22.36 12.83 -1.36
C ALA A 229 -21.24 11.86 -0.97
N ALA A 230 -20.75 11.13 -1.96
CA ALA A 230 -19.53 10.35 -1.82
C ALA A 230 -18.33 11.30 -1.64
N ASP A 231 -17.35 10.85 -0.86
CA ASP A 231 -16.08 11.52 -0.68
C ASP A 231 -15.25 11.38 -1.96
N PRO A 232 -14.43 12.38 -2.30
CA PRO A 232 -13.50 12.23 -3.40
C PRO A 232 -12.55 11.06 -3.13
N PRO A 233 -12.23 10.24 -4.16
CA PRO A 233 -11.31 9.13 -3.99
C PRO A 233 -9.96 9.64 -3.48
N ALA A 234 -9.31 8.85 -2.63
CA ALA A 234 -7.97 9.18 -2.15
C ALA A 234 -7.01 9.36 -3.34
N ALA A 235 -6.14 10.37 -3.27
CA ALA A 235 -5.09 10.59 -4.25
C ALA A 235 -4.14 9.37 -4.32
N PRO A 236 -3.54 9.09 -5.49
CA PRO A 236 -2.56 8.03 -5.64
C PRO A 236 -1.38 8.25 -4.68
N VAL A 237 -0.84 7.13 -4.16
CA VAL A 237 0.33 7.14 -3.27
C VAL A 237 1.58 7.61 -4.02
N VAL A 238 1.60 7.41 -5.34
CA VAL A 238 2.69 7.79 -6.23
C VAL A 238 2.35 9.12 -6.89
N SER A 239 3.26 10.08 -6.83
CA SER A 239 3.16 11.32 -7.60
C SER A 239 4.55 11.70 -8.10
N PRO A 240 4.68 12.11 -9.38
CA PRO A 240 5.93 12.64 -9.88
C PRO A 240 6.32 13.90 -9.07
N PRO A 241 7.61 14.28 -9.07
CA PRO A 241 8.03 15.60 -8.62
C PRO A 241 7.16 16.67 -9.28
N ARG A 242 6.78 17.72 -8.54
CA ARG A 242 6.05 18.84 -9.16
C ARG A 242 6.94 19.43 -10.25
N GLU A 243 6.38 19.71 -11.43
CA GLU A 243 7.06 20.48 -12.47
C GLU A 243 7.02 21.98 -12.11
N ASP A 244 7.63 22.38 -10.99
CA ASP A 244 8.10 23.75 -10.87
C ASP A 244 9.41 23.85 -11.65
N GLY A 245 9.32 24.41 -12.86
CA GLY A 245 10.39 24.53 -13.86
C GLY A 245 11.59 25.40 -13.49
N SER A 246 12.14 25.29 -12.28
CA SER A 246 13.47 25.80 -11.95
C SER A 246 14.49 24.68 -12.01
N ALA A 247 15.06 24.50 -13.20
CA ALA A 247 16.38 23.90 -13.32
C ALA A 247 17.37 24.65 -12.40
N ARG A 248 17.99 23.91 -11.48
CA ARG A 248 19.06 24.31 -10.54
C ARG A 248 18.68 25.36 -9.48
N GLY A 249 18.75 24.91 -8.23
CA GLY A 249 19.08 25.76 -7.08
C GLY A 249 17.91 26.59 -6.51
N GLY A 250 17.29 26.06 -5.46
CA GLY A 250 16.37 26.77 -4.58
C GLY A 250 15.81 25.78 -3.56
N ASP A 251 15.74 26.16 -2.28
CA ASP A 251 15.22 25.34 -1.19
C ASP A 251 13.95 24.58 -1.60
N GLY A 252 14.06 23.25 -1.76
CA GLY A 252 12.93 22.35 -2.00
C GLY A 252 12.62 22.01 -3.47
N ALA A 253 13.60 21.56 -4.26
CA ALA A 253 13.29 20.65 -5.37
C ALA A 253 12.46 19.49 -4.79
N SER A 254 11.18 19.36 -5.18
CA SER A 254 10.27 18.44 -4.50
C SER A 254 10.74 17.00 -4.78
N ALA A 255 11.39 16.38 -3.80
CA ALA A 255 11.85 15.00 -3.91
C ALA A 255 10.71 14.07 -4.35
N LEU A 256 11.06 13.03 -5.10
CA LEU A 256 10.12 12.01 -5.54
C LEU A 256 9.36 11.42 -4.34
N ARG A 257 8.02 11.36 -4.43
CA ARG A 257 7.18 10.70 -3.41
C ARG A 257 7.08 9.22 -3.75
N LEU A 258 7.89 8.43 -3.06
CA LEU A 258 7.85 6.98 -3.13
C LEU A 258 6.98 6.41 -2.02
N PRO A 259 6.31 5.26 -2.25
CA PRO A 259 5.85 4.39 -1.18
C PRO A 259 6.98 4.10 -0.19
N PRO A 260 6.67 3.90 1.11
CA PRO A 260 7.66 3.74 2.17
C PRO A 260 8.38 2.40 2.09
N ILE A 261 7.83 1.45 1.33
CA ILE A 261 8.39 0.14 1.04
C ILE A 261 8.02 -0.26 -0.40
N GLY A 262 8.88 -1.02 -1.05
CA GLY A 262 8.57 -1.65 -2.32
C GLY A 262 8.84 -3.14 -2.33
N PHE A 263 8.57 -3.79 -3.45
CA PHE A 263 8.76 -5.23 -3.62
C PHE A 263 9.83 -5.51 -4.68
N GLY A 264 10.87 -6.23 -4.29
CA GLY A 264 11.93 -6.67 -5.19
C GLY A 264 11.49 -7.83 -6.09
N CYS A 265 11.51 -7.64 -7.41
CA CYS A 265 11.08 -8.63 -8.41
C CYS A 265 12.22 -9.52 -8.94
N SER A 266 13.43 -9.40 -8.40
CA SER A 266 14.53 -10.35 -8.70
C SER A 266 14.08 -11.79 -8.45
N ARG A 267 14.55 -12.68 -9.31
CA ARG A 267 14.30 -14.12 -9.26
C ARG A 267 15.40 -14.91 -8.54
N TYR A 268 16.54 -14.30 -8.27
CA TYR A 268 17.65 -14.97 -7.59
C TYR A 268 17.44 -14.94 -6.08
N ARG A 269 17.46 -16.11 -5.44
CA ARG A 269 17.26 -16.28 -4.01
C ARG A 269 18.04 -17.49 -3.53
N ASP A 270 18.89 -17.30 -2.52
CA ASP A 270 19.59 -18.39 -1.82
C ASP A 270 20.32 -19.38 -2.76
N GLY A 271 20.91 -18.87 -3.86
CA GLY A 271 21.61 -19.68 -4.85
C GLY A 271 20.76 -20.21 -6.00
N GLU A 272 19.44 -20.03 -5.97
CA GLU A 272 18.51 -20.60 -6.95
C GLU A 272 17.63 -19.54 -7.62
N TYR A 273 17.08 -19.89 -8.78
CA TYR A 273 16.09 -19.06 -9.48
C TYR A 273 14.67 -19.53 -9.13
N VAL A 274 13.86 -18.61 -8.61
CA VAL A 274 12.46 -18.88 -8.23
C VAL A 274 11.48 -18.13 -9.13
N ASP A 275 10.31 -18.74 -9.38
CA ASP A 275 9.20 -18.02 -10.00
C ASP A 275 8.63 -16.99 -9.01
N ARG A 276 8.33 -15.79 -9.52
CA ARG A 276 7.86 -14.65 -8.73
C ARG A 276 6.42 -14.28 -9.02
N ALA A 277 5.75 -14.89 -10.01
CA ALA A 277 4.41 -14.50 -10.43
C ALA A 277 3.42 -14.40 -9.26
N ASP A 278 3.33 -15.45 -8.45
CA ASP A 278 2.41 -15.47 -7.29
C ASP A 278 2.80 -14.45 -6.22
N SER A 279 4.11 -14.34 -5.92
CA SER A 279 4.60 -13.37 -4.92
C SER A 279 4.37 -11.91 -5.31
N ILE A 280 4.46 -11.59 -6.62
CA ILE A 280 4.17 -10.25 -7.14
C ILE A 280 2.67 -9.95 -6.99
N ALA A 281 1.80 -10.90 -7.34
CA ALA A 281 0.35 -10.75 -7.14
C ALA A 281 0.01 -10.56 -5.66
N THR A 282 0.58 -11.38 -4.76
CA THR A 282 0.39 -11.26 -3.30
C THR A 282 0.93 -9.93 -2.75
N ALA A 283 2.03 -9.41 -3.28
CA ALA A 283 2.52 -8.07 -2.92
C ALA A 283 1.51 -6.98 -3.34
N LEU A 284 0.98 -7.02 -4.56
CA LEU A 284 -0.06 -6.07 -4.98
C LEU A 284 -1.33 -6.17 -4.11
N ASP A 285 -1.74 -7.39 -3.78
CA ASP A 285 -2.92 -7.71 -2.97
C ASP A 285 -2.78 -7.21 -1.52
N SER A 286 -1.60 -7.35 -0.93
CA SER A 286 -1.25 -6.78 0.40
C SER A 286 -0.97 -5.27 0.40
N GLY A 287 -1.07 -4.61 -0.76
CA GLY A 287 -1.06 -3.16 -0.86
C GLY A 287 0.26 -2.54 -1.32
N TYR A 288 1.27 -3.31 -1.74
CA TYR A 288 2.51 -2.73 -2.29
C TYR A 288 2.22 -1.90 -3.54
N ARG A 289 2.89 -0.74 -3.65
CA ARG A 289 2.73 0.20 -4.78
C ARG A 289 4.06 0.62 -5.42
N LEU A 290 5.15 -0.07 -5.10
CA LEU A 290 6.45 0.08 -5.77
C LEU A 290 6.94 -1.32 -6.15
N LEU A 291 7.12 -1.56 -7.45
CA LEU A 291 7.72 -2.78 -7.97
C LEU A 291 9.09 -2.46 -8.55
N ASP A 292 10.10 -3.16 -8.07
CA ASP A 292 11.48 -3.02 -8.52
C ASP A 292 11.86 -4.17 -9.46
N THR A 293 12.08 -3.83 -10.74
CA THR A 293 12.38 -4.77 -11.82
C THR A 293 13.66 -4.39 -12.58
N ALA A 294 14.12 -5.29 -13.43
CA ALA A 294 15.24 -5.10 -14.35
C ALA A 294 15.14 -6.12 -15.49
N GLU A 295 15.63 -5.77 -16.69
CA GLU A 295 15.65 -6.71 -17.81
C GLU A 295 16.46 -7.98 -17.50
N LEU A 296 17.52 -7.85 -16.69
CA LEU A 296 18.34 -8.97 -16.20
C LEU A 296 17.51 -10.02 -15.47
N TYR A 297 16.46 -9.62 -14.76
CA TYR A 297 15.62 -10.57 -14.04
C TYR A 297 14.83 -11.46 -15.02
N GLY A 298 14.60 -10.97 -16.24
CA GLY A 298 14.02 -11.74 -17.34
C GLY A 298 12.56 -12.12 -17.15
N ASN A 299 11.89 -11.53 -16.16
CA ASN A 299 10.53 -11.87 -15.74
C ASN A 299 9.56 -10.68 -15.78
N GLU A 300 9.90 -9.60 -16.49
CA GLU A 300 9.07 -8.40 -16.62
C GLU A 300 7.68 -8.69 -17.20
N HIS A 301 7.55 -9.65 -18.11
CA HIS A 301 6.25 -10.10 -18.61
C HIS A 301 5.32 -10.64 -17.52
N ARG A 302 5.85 -11.28 -16.47
CA ARG A 302 5.04 -11.75 -15.33
C ARG A 302 4.47 -10.59 -14.52
N ILE A 303 5.22 -9.49 -14.43
CA ILE A 303 4.73 -8.25 -13.80
C ILE A 303 3.63 -7.64 -14.68
N GLY A 304 3.84 -7.61 -16.00
CA GLY A 304 2.83 -7.16 -16.96
C GLY A 304 1.52 -7.96 -16.85
N ASP A 305 1.61 -9.29 -16.83
CA ASP A 305 0.45 -10.18 -16.63
C ASP A 305 -0.27 -9.89 -15.30
N ALA A 306 0.49 -9.68 -14.22
CA ALA A 306 -0.07 -9.39 -12.90
C ALA A 306 -0.77 -8.02 -12.80
N LEU A 307 -0.32 -7.04 -13.59
CA LEU A 307 -0.92 -5.70 -13.70
C LEU A 307 -2.11 -5.66 -14.67
N ALA A 308 -2.10 -6.50 -15.70
CA ALA A 308 -3.22 -6.62 -16.65
C ALA A 308 -4.37 -7.49 -16.11
N ALA A 309 -4.11 -8.31 -15.09
CA ALA A 309 -5.11 -9.19 -14.49
C ALA A 309 -6.25 -8.39 -13.79
N PRO A 310 -7.50 -8.86 -13.86
CA PRO A 310 -8.61 -8.31 -13.08
C PRO A 310 -8.25 -8.16 -11.59
N GLY A 311 -8.56 -7.00 -11.04
CA GLY A 311 -8.31 -6.66 -9.63
C GLY A 311 -6.89 -6.25 -9.28
N ALA A 312 -6.03 -6.11 -10.29
CA ALA A 312 -4.82 -5.31 -10.19
C ALA A 312 -5.16 -3.82 -9.94
N PRO A 313 -4.30 -3.06 -9.24
CA PRO A 313 -4.44 -1.61 -9.16
C PRO A 313 -4.21 -0.96 -10.53
N ASP A 314 -4.87 0.17 -10.75
CA ASP A 314 -4.62 1.02 -11.93
C ASP A 314 -3.11 1.32 -12.10
N ARG A 315 -2.63 1.39 -13.34
CA ARG A 315 -1.21 1.62 -13.64
C ARG A 315 -0.66 2.86 -12.95
N GLU A 316 -1.43 3.94 -12.87
CA GLU A 316 -1.04 5.20 -12.24
C GLU A 316 -0.88 5.11 -10.71
N ARG A 317 -1.39 4.04 -10.09
CA ARG A 317 -1.28 3.78 -8.65
C ARG A 317 0.01 3.03 -8.29
N VAL A 318 0.72 2.47 -9.28
CA VAL A 318 1.93 1.67 -9.08
C VAL A 318 3.16 2.42 -9.59
N PHE A 319 4.22 2.45 -8.81
CA PHE A 319 5.54 2.93 -9.21
C PHE A 319 6.36 1.77 -9.78
N LEU A 320 6.75 1.85 -11.05
CA LEU A 320 7.63 0.88 -11.70
C LEU A 320 9.05 1.44 -11.81
N LEU A 321 9.99 0.75 -11.14
CA LEU A 321 11.42 1.00 -11.26
C LEU A 321 12.04 -0.06 -12.17
N GLY A 322 12.47 0.33 -13.37
CA GLY A 322 13.19 -0.53 -14.31
C GLY A 322 14.68 -0.22 -14.36
N LYS A 323 15.47 -1.12 -14.94
CA LYS A 323 16.93 -0.95 -15.06
C LYS A 323 17.48 -1.58 -16.34
N PRO A 324 18.27 -0.85 -17.15
CA PRO A 324 19.03 -1.44 -18.24
C PRO A 324 20.25 -2.17 -17.66
N TRP A 325 20.57 -3.33 -18.19
CA TRP A 325 21.74 -4.10 -17.81
C TRP A 325 23.02 -3.50 -18.42
N ARG A 326 24.15 -3.86 -17.82
CA ARG A 326 25.46 -3.30 -18.16
C ARG A 326 25.98 -3.63 -19.56
N THR A 327 25.39 -4.62 -20.24
CA THR A 327 25.64 -4.91 -21.67
C THR A 327 24.95 -3.92 -22.62
N ASN A 328 24.08 -3.04 -22.11
CA ASN A 328 23.23 -2.14 -22.89
C ASN A 328 23.51 -0.65 -22.57
N HIS A 329 24.75 -0.29 -22.21
CA HIS A 329 25.11 1.11 -21.86
C HIS A 329 25.26 2.06 -23.06
N ARG A 330 25.39 1.54 -24.29
CA ARG A 330 25.40 2.37 -25.50
C ARG A 330 24.00 2.91 -25.79
N ARG A 331 23.91 4.07 -26.43
CA ARG A 331 22.64 4.80 -26.62
C ARG A 331 21.55 3.97 -27.30
N GLU A 332 21.87 3.33 -28.42
CA GLU A 332 20.89 2.57 -29.20
C GLU A 332 20.45 1.32 -28.43
N ASP A 333 21.40 0.62 -27.81
CA ASP A 333 21.15 -0.58 -27.01
C ASP A 333 20.30 -0.28 -25.77
N MET A 334 20.54 0.85 -25.09
CA MET A 334 19.77 1.28 -23.92
C MET A 334 18.33 1.66 -24.27
N LEU A 335 18.13 2.31 -25.41
CA LEU A 335 16.80 2.63 -25.92
C LEU A 335 16.05 1.34 -26.26
N ALA A 336 16.68 0.42 -26.99
CA ALA A 336 16.09 -0.87 -27.33
C ALA A 336 15.77 -1.72 -26.10
N ALA A 337 16.67 -1.75 -25.10
CA ALA A 337 16.45 -2.42 -23.83
C ALA A 337 15.22 -1.87 -23.09
N CYS A 338 15.12 -0.54 -22.98
CA CYS A 338 13.97 0.10 -22.33
C CYS A 338 12.66 -0.18 -23.06
N GLU A 339 12.63 -0.04 -24.39
CA GLU A 339 11.46 -0.35 -25.23
C GLU A 339 11.06 -1.83 -25.12
N GLY A 340 12.04 -2.74 -25.08
CA GLY A 340 11.82 -4.17 -24.86
C GLY A 340 11.20 -4.49 -23.51
N SER A 341 11.71 -3.89 -22.43
CA SER A 341 11.15 -4.01 -21.08
C SER A 341 9.72 -3.46 -20.99
N LEU A 342 9.46 -2.29 -21.59
CA LEU A 342 8.12 -1.70 -21.64
C LEU A 342 7.13 -2.59 -22.41
N ALA A 343 7.57 -3.19 -23.52
CA ALA A 343 6.77 -4.12 -24.30
C ALA A 343 6.48 -5.42 -23.53
N ASP A 344 7.45 -5.95 -22.78
CA ASP A 344 7.23 -7.13 -21.93
C ASP A 344 6.27 -6.80 -20.77
N LEU A 345 6.39 -5.62 -20.15
CA LEU A 345 5.47 -5.15 -19.10
C LEU A 345 4.07 -4.80 -19.62
N GLY A 346 3.93 -4.47 -20.91
CA GLY A 346 2.68 -3.97 -21.48
C GLY A 346 2.30 -2.57 -20.99
N VAL A 347 3.29 -1.69 -20.75
CA VAL A 347 3.07 -0.30 -20.27
C VAL A 347 3.80 0.71 -21.15
N ASP A 348 3.31 1.96 -21.17
CA ASP A 348 3.87 2.99 -22.06
C ASP A 348 5.16 3.64 -21.53
N ALA A 349 5.35 3.68 -20.21
CA ALA A 349 6.51 4.30 -19.59
C ALA A 349 6.80 3.74 -18.18
N PHE A 350 8.07 3.79 -17.80
CA PHE A 350 8.51 3.62 -16.41
C PHE A 350 8.23 4.88 -15.58
N ASP A 351 8.04 4.69 -14.28
CA ASP A 351 8.08 5.83 -13.35
C ASP A 351 9.52 6.28 -13.13
N CYS A 352 10.44 5.32 -12.98
CA CYS A 352 11.86 5.58 -13.02
C CYS A 352 12.61 4.46 -13.74
N TYR A 353 13.60 4.84 -14.55
CA TYR A 353 14.53 3.91 -15.18
C TYR A 353 15.94 4.24 -14.69
N ALA A 354 16.58 3.30 -13.99
CA ALA A 354 17.82 3.54 -13.27
C ALA A 354 18.98 2.70 -13.81
N LEU A 355 20.14 3.32 -14.07
CA LEU A 355 21.33 2.63 -14.57
C LEU A 355 21.75 1.53 -13.58
N HIS A 356 21.68 0.25 -13.97
CA HIS A 356 21.81 -0.87 -13.02
C HIS A 356 23.19 -0.97 -12.37
N TRP A 357 24.24 -0.62 -13.11
CA TRP A 357 25.62 -0.58 -12.63
C TRP A 357 26.39 0.58 -13.28
N PRO A 358 27.41 1.14 -12.62
CA PRO A 358 28.20 2.24 -13.18
C PRO A 358 29.20 1.82 -14.27
N THR A 359 29.40 0.52 -14.50
CA THR A 359 30.39 -0.03 -15.43
C THR A 359 29.73 -0.79 -16.58
N ALA A 360 30.25 -0.62 -17.79
CA ALA A 360 29.73 -1.26 -18.99
C ALA A 360 30.43 -2.61 -19.30
N LEU A 361 29.66 -3.56 -19.83
CA LEU A 361 30.17 -4.79 -20.46
C LEU A 361 29.99 -4.72 -21.98
N ALA A 362 30.71 -5.58 -22.69
CA ALA A 362 30.51 -5.80 -24.12
C ALA A 362 29.05 -6.15 -24.42
N HIS A 363 28.51 -5.60 -25.51
CA HIS A 363 27.15 -5.89 -25.92
C HIS A 363 27.05 -7.28 -26.56
N THR A 364 26.10 -8.08 -26.09
CA THR A 364 25.90 -9.49 -26.47
C THR A 364 24.54 -9.77 -27.10
N GLY A 365 23.68 -8.75 -27.21
CA GLY A 365 22.32 -8.84 -27.72
C GLY A 365 21.25 -8.47 -26.67
N GLU A 366 19.99 -8.62 -27.07
CA GLU A 366 18.83 -8.33 -26.23
C GLU A 366 18.67 -9.33 -25.08
N LEU A 367 18.21 -8.85 -23.92
CA LEU A 367 17.95 -9.67 -22.72
C LEU A 367 16.46 -9.96 -22.51
N ARG A 368 15.65 -9.85 -23.57
CA ARG A 368 14.20 -10.09 -23.50
C ARG A 368 13.90 -11.50 -23.03
N ARG A 369 12.99 -11.61 -22.06
CA ARG A 369 12.56 -12.90 -21.47
C ARG A 369 13.73 -13.80 -21.07
N LEU A 370 14.81 -13.22 -20.52
CA LEU A 370 16.02 -13.94 -20.15
C LEU A 370 15.72 -15.19 -19.29
N ALA A 371 14.73 -15.13 -18.40
CA ALA A 371 14.34 -16.23 -17.52
C ALA A 371 13.74 -17.45 -18.25
N GLU A 372 13.39 -17.34 -19.54
CA GLU A 372 12.89 -18.45 -20.36
C GLU A 372 14.02 -19.19 -21.11
N LEU A 373 15.25 -18.66 -21.12
CA LEU A 373 16.40 -19.28 -21.77
C LEU A 373 17.08 -20.33 -20.86
N SER A 374 17.95 -21.17 -21.42
CA SER A 374 18.77 -22.06 -20.59
C SER A 374 19.77 -21.26 -19.74
N PRO A 375 20.15 -21.73 -18.53
CA PRO A 375 21.10 -21.01 -17.67
C PRO A 375 22.38 -20.60 -18.39
N GLU A 376 22.93 -21.48 -19.23
CA GLU A 376 24.16 -21.21 -20.00
C GLU A 376 23.95 -20.07 -21.00
N ARG A 377 22.78 -20.01 -21.63
CA ARG A 377 22.45 -18.91 -22.56
C ARG A 377 22.20 -17.60 -21.83
N GLN A 378 21.61 -17.67 -20.64
CA GLN A 378 21.42 -16.48 -19.79
C GLN A 378 22.76 -15.89 -19.40
N GLU A 379 23.67 -16.74 -18.93
CA GLU A 379 25.02 -16.35 -18.50
C GLU A 379 25.83 -15.77 -19.66
N ALA A 380 25.87 -16.45 -20.81
CA ALA A 380 26.59 -15.97 -22.00
C ALA A 380 26.07 -14.62 -22.54
N LEU A 381 24.79 -14.30 -22.31
CA LEU A 381 24.22 -13.01 -22.70
C LEU A 381 24.47 -11.94 -21.63
N ALA A 382 24.22 -12.23 -20.36
CA ALA A 382 24.29 -11.22 -19.30
C ALA A 382 25.71 -10.96 -18.79
N PHE A 383 26.60 -11.94 -18.87
CA PHE A 383 27.94 -11.88 -18.29
C PHE A 383 28.97 -12.33 -19.34
N PRO A 384 29.21 -11.54 -20.40
CA PRO A 384 30.23 -11.86 -21.38
C PRO A 384 31.62 -11.93 -20.72
N GLU A 385 32.38 -12.93 -21.15
CA GLU A 385 33.78 -13.14 -20.78
C GLU A 385 34.66 -13.00 -22.04
N ASP A 386 35.87 -12.49 -21.86
CA ASP A 386 36.88 -12.41 -22.90
C ASP A 386 37.60 -13.76 -23.11
N ALA A 387 38.68 -13.75 -23.89
CA ALA A 387 39.42 -14.97 -24.20
C ALA A 387 40.14 -15.59 -22.98
N ASP A 388 40.35 -14.81 -21.92
CA ASP A 388 41.05 -15.20 -20.68
C ASP A 388 40.06 -15.61 -19.57
N GLY A 389 38.75 -15.47 -19.82
CA GLY A 389 37.69 -15.76 -18.84
C GLY A 389 37.40 -14.58 -17.90
N ASP A 390 37.95 -13.40 -18.18
CA ASP A 390 37.67 -12.18 -17.43
C ASP A 390 36.42 -11.48 -17.99
N PRO A 391 35.67 -10.69 -17.20
CA PRO A 391 34.50 -9.97 -17.72
C PRO A 391 34.85 -9.05 -18.90
N ASP A 392 34.22 -9.26 -20.06
CA ASP A 392 34.48 -8.47 -21.27
C ASP A 392 33.85 -7.08 -21.14
N THR A 393 34.69 -6.05 -21.04
CA THR A 393 34.26 -4.68 -20.75
C THR A 393 34.07 -3.84 -22.01
N ALA A 394 33.15 -2.88 -21.95
CA ALA A 394 32.98 -1.88 -23.03
C ALA A 394 33.54 -0.51 -22.61
N ASP A 395 34.12 0.20 -23.58
CA ASP A 395 34.59 1.58 -23.41
C ASP A 395 33.41 2.58 -23.45
N VAL A 396 32.57 2.53 -22.41
CA VAL A 396 31.48 3.49 -22.17
C VAL A 396 31.60 3.99 -20.74
N SER A 397 32.02 5.24 -20.59
CA SER A 397 32.15 5.88 -19.27
C SER A 397 30.79 6.06 -18.58
N LEU A 398 30.80 6.20 -17.24
CA LEU A 398 29.59 6.49 -16.46
C LEU A 398 28.88 7.77 -16.94
N ALA A 399 29.64 8.84 -17.25
CA ALA A 399 29.08 10.09 -17.76
C ALA A 399 28.43 9.91 -19.15
N GLU A 400 28.95 9.00 -19.98
CA GLU A 400 28.33 8.66 -21.26
C GLU A 400 27.09 7.81 -21.09
N ALA A 401 27.14 6.78 -20.25
CA ALA A 401 25.98 5.96 -19.93
C ALA A 401 24.83 6.81 -19.33
N TRP A 402 25.14 7.79 -18.48
CA TRP A 402 24.16 8.74 -17.95
C TRP A 402 23.52 9.59 -19.05
N ARG A 403 24.31 10.18 -19.95
CA ARG A 403 23.78 10.92 -21.11
C ARG A 403 22.91 10.04 -22.02
N ASN A 404 23.25 8.76 -22.15
CA ASN A 404 22.44 7.80 -22.89
C ASN A 404 21.10 7.52 -22.18
N LEU A 405 21.10 7.46 -20.84
CA LEU A 405 19.89 7.33 -20.03
C LEU A 405 19.01 8.58 -20.07
N GLU A 406 19.60 9.78 -20.12
CA GLU A 406 18.87 11.04 -20.34
C GLU A 406 18.07 11.00 -21.66
N ALA A 407 18.63 10.40 -22.72
CA ALA A 407 17.92 10.22 -23.98
C ALA A 407 16.68 9.30 -23.86
N VAL A 408 16.70 8.31 -22.97
CA VAL A 408 15.53 7.45 -22.68
C VAL A 408 14.39 8.30 -22.09
N ARG A 409 14.73 9.21 -21.16
CA ARG A 409 13.77 10.17 -20.58
C ARG A 409 13.26 11.17 -21.62
N GLU A 410 14.14 11.73 -22.45
CA GLU A 410 13.77 12.68 -23.52
C GLU A 410 12.77 12.07 -24.52
N ARG A 411 12.86 10.74 -24.74
CA ARG A 411 11.92 9.99 -25.59
C ARG A 411 10.56 9.71 -24.91
N GLY A 412 10.41 10.04 -23.63
CA GLY A 412 9.18 9.80 -22.88
C GLY A 412 9.01 8.35 -22.38
N LEU A 413 10.02 7.50 -22.51
CA LEU A 413 9.98 6.09 -22.09
C LEU A 413 10.04 5.94 -20.55
N THR A 414 10.45 7.00 -19.84
CA THR A 414 10.45 7.06 -18.39
C THR A 414 10.17 8.47 -17.90
N ARG A 415 9.49 8.61 -16.76
CA ARG A 415 9.20 9.90 -16.12
C ARG A 415 10.44 10.50 -15.46
N THR A 416 11.17 9.68 -14.70
CA THR A 416 12.43 10.05 -14.04
C THR A 416 13.56 9.06 -14.35
N ILE A 417 14.79 9.41 -14.03
CA ILE A 417 15.97 8.54 -14.18
C ILE A 417 16.74 8.48 -12.85
N GLY A 418 17.48 7.39 -12.65
CA GLY A 418 18.20 7.15 -11.40
C GLY A 418 19.47 6.30 -11.59
N LEU A 419 20.14 6.01 -10.48
CA LEU A 419 21.38 5.23 -10.47
C LEU A 419 21.22 4.02 -9.55
N CYS A 420 21.91 2.93 -9.87
CA CYS A 420 22.06 1.78 -9.00
C CYS A 420 23.56 1.50 -8.76
N ASN A 421 23.89 0.98 -7.58
CA ASN A 421 25.22 0.45 -7.27
C ASN A 421 26.38 1.44 -7.45
N VAL A 422 26.13 2.73 -7.19
CA VAL A 422 27.13 3.80 -7.29
C VAL A 422 27.81 4.09 -5.95
N SER A 423 29.07 4.51 -6.00
CA SER A 423 29.75 5.18 -4.89
C SER A 423 29.34 6.66 -4.78
N ALA A 424 29.71 7.31 -3.67
CA ALA A 424 29.50 8.75 -3.52
C ALA A 424 30.23 9.56 -4.62
N ASP A 425 31.45 9.18 -4.98
CA ASP A 425 32.22 9.87 -6.03
C ASP A 425 31.61 9.66 -7.43
N GLN A 426 31.03 8.48 -7.68
CA GLN A 426 30.30 8.21 -8.93
C GLN A 426 28.99 9.00 -9.00
N LEU A 427 28.30 9.17 -7.86
CA LEU A 427 27.14 10.08 -7.78
C LEU A 427 27.56 11.52 -8.12
N GLU A 428 28.64 12.04 -7.52
CA GLU A 428 29.13 13.39 -7.85
C GLU A 428 29.52 13.53 -9.32
N THR A 429 30.16 12.50 -9.91
CA THR A 429 30.48 12.47 -11.34
C THR A 429 29.23 12.69 -12.19
N VAL A 430 28.12 12.01 -11.86
CA VAL A 430 26.84 12.17 -12.56
C VAL A 430 26.23 13.55 -12.33
N LEU A 431 26.26 14.05 -11.10
CA LEU A 431 25.74 15.40 -10.77
C LEU A 431 26.52 16.53 -11.48
N GLU A 432 27.81 16.35 -11.71
CA GLU A 432 28.66 17.32 -12.40
C GLU A 432 28.50 17.26 -13.92
N THR A 433 28.30 16.06 -14.48
CA THR A 433 28.31 15.83 -15.94
C THR A 433 26.91 15.76 -16.56
N GLY A 434 25.88 15.45 -15.77
CA GLY A 434 24.49 15.31 -16.19
C GLY A 434 23.79 16.65 -16.45
N SER A 435 22.81 16.61 -17.34
CA SER A 435 21.85 17.69 -17.55
C SER A 435 20.60 17.56 -16.68
N VAL A 436 20.32 16.34 -16.19
CA VAL A 436 19.23 16.02 -15.26
C VAL A 436 19.82 15.34 -14.02
N ASP A 437 19.42 15.78 -12.83
CA ASP A 437 19.83 15.11 -11.58
C ASP A 437 19.10 13.76 -11.43
N PRO A 438 19.76 12.71 -10.89
CA PRO A 438 19.07 11.45 -10.60
C PRO A 438 17.97 11.66 -9.55
N ALA A 439 16.77 11.17 -9.83
CA ALA A 439 15.65 11.26 -8.89
C ALA A 439 15.78 10.28 -7.72
N LEU A 440 16.50 9.16 -7.94
CA LEU A 440 16.80 8.17 -6.92
C LEU A 440 18.15 7.49 -7.13
N VAL A 441 18.68 6.96 -6.03
CA VAL A 441 19.83 6.06 -5.98
C VAL A 441 19.42 4.77 -5.28
N GLN A 442 19.60 3.63 -5.94
CA GLN A 442 19.39 2.32 -5.34
C GLN A 442 20.73 1.66 -5.02
N VAL A 443 20.92 1.20 -3.78
CA VAL A 443 22.15 0.54 -3.35
C VAL A 443 21.87 -0.59 -2.37
N GLU A 444 22.81 -1.52 -2.27
CA GLU A 444 22.84 -2.49 -1.18
C GLU A 444 22.95 -1.74 0.13
N ARG A 445 22.01 -1.97 1.02
CA ARG A 445 22.01 -1.34 2.34
C ARG A 445 21.27 -2.22 3.33
N HIS A 446 21.88 -2.41 4.48
CA HIS A 446 21.35 -3.09 5.66
C HIS A 446 22.15 -2.61 6.88
N PRO A 447 21.82 -2.99 8.13
CA PRO A 447 22.51 -2.49 9.32
C PRO A 447 24.04 -2.66 9.32
N TYR A 448 24.56 -3.78 8.81
CA TYR A 448 26.02 -3.96 8.66
C TYR A 448 26.67 -3.04 7.62
N LEU A 449 25.93 -2.62 6.58
CA LEU A 449 26.41 -1.76 5.49
C LEU A 449 25.49 -0.53 5.34
N PRO A 450 25.57 0.46 6.25
CA PRO A 450 24.58 1.54 6.32
C PRO A 450 24.74 2.62 5.25
N ARG A 451 25.94 2.78 4.69
CA ARG A 451 26.29 3.75 3.62
C ARG A 451 25.89 5.20 3.93
N ASP A 452 26.11 5.64 5.17
CA ASP A 452 25.59 6.92 5.67
C ASP A 452 26.04 8.15 4.86
N ASP A 453 27.29 8.19 4.39
CA ASP A 453 27.80 9.29 3.55
C ASP A 453 26.99 9.43 2.25
N LEU A 454 26.80 8.34 1.52
CA LEU A 454 26.01 8.33 0.28
C LEU A 454 24.54 8.72 0.54
N VAL A 455 23.95 8.21 1.62
CA VAL A 455 22.57 8.52 1.99
C VAL A 455 22.38 10.00 2.30
N SER A 456 23.30 10.59 3.09
CA SER A 456 23.24 12.01 3.43
C SER A 456 23.34 12.88 2.18
N ARG A 457 24.31 12.61 1.30
CA ARG A 457 24.49 13.37 0.05
C ARG A 457 23.27 13.31 -0.87
N CYS A 458 22.64 12.13 -0.98
CA CYS A 458 21.39 11.98 -1.71
C CYS A 458 20.30 12.87 -1.10
N HIS A 459 20.06 12.77 0.20
CA HIS A 459 18.99 13.52 0.87
C HIS A 459 19.21 15.04 0.83
N ASP A 460 20.45 15.52 0.98
CA ASP A 460 20.81 16.95 0.89
C ASP A 460 20.47 17.56 -0.48
N ARG A 461 20.36 16.72 -1.52
CA ARG A 461 19.98 17.12 -2.89
C ARG A 461 18.53 16.76 -3.26
N GLY A 462 17.75 16.19 -2.34
CA GLY A 462 16.39 15.73 -2.63
C GLY A 462 16.31 14.43 -3.44
N ILE A 463 17.41 13.67 -3.53
CA ILE A 463 17.49 12.37 -4.21
C ILE A 463 17.00 11.29 -3.24
N ARG A 464 16.06 10.44 -3.68
CA ARG A 464 15.56 9.34 -2.83
C ARG A 464 16.52 8.17 -2.81
N VAL A 465 16.64 7.49 -1.68
CA VAL A 465 17.43 6.26 -1.57
C VAL A 465 16.50 5.04 -1.51
N VAL A 466 16.78 4.04 -2.35
CA VAL A 466 16.13 2.73 -2.33
C VAL A 466 17.14 1.68 -1.90
N ALA A 467 16.81 0.86 -0.90
CA ALA A 467 17.71 -0.18 -0.39
C ALA A 467 17.35 -1.54 -0.97
N HIS A 468 18.23 -2.10 -1.81
CA HIS A 468 18.16 -3.51 -2.20
C HIS A 468 18.90 -4.38 -1.19
N SER A 469 18.59 -5.67 -1.20
CA SER A 469 19.13 -6.66 -0.25
C SER A 469 19.00 -6.26 1.24
N PRO A 470 17.89 -5.64 1.68
CA PRO A 470 17.81 -5.06 3.03
C PRO A 470 17.87 -6.10 4.17
N LEU A 471 17.70 -7.38 3.84
CA LEU A 471 17.62 -8.50 4.78
C LEU A 471 18.61 -9.63 4.45
N SER A 472 19.49 -9.45 3.46
CA SER A 472 20.25 -10.55 2.87
C SER A 472 21.61 -10.80 3.51
N ALA A 473 22.07 -9.90 4.39
CA ALA A 473 23.34 -10.09 5.10
C ALA A 473 23.29 -11.34 6.00
N PRO A 474 24.24 -12.29 5.84
CA PRO A 474 24.31 -13.47 6.70
C PRO A 474 24.42 -13.10 8.18
N GLY A 475 23.65 -13.77 9.03
CA GLY A 475 23.64 -13.54 10.48
C GLY A 475 22.86 -12.30 10.95
N LEU A 476 22.49 -11.38 10.06
CA LEU A 476 21.81 -10.13 10.42
C LEU A 476 20.52 -10.38 11.22
N LEU A 477 19.68 -11.34 10.78
CA LEU A 477 18.39 -11.60 11.41
C LEU A 477 18.50 -12.36 12.74
N ASP A 478 19.70 -12.86 13.06
CA ASP A 478 20.03 -13.55 14.31
C ASP A 478 20.60 -12.58 15.37
N GLU A 479 20.76 -11.29 15.04
CA GLU A 479 21.30 -10.28 15.94
C GLU A 479 20.43 -10.08 17.18
N PRO A 480 21.00 -10.21 18.40
CA PRO A 480 20.25 -10.00 19.65
C PRO A 480 19.61 -8.60 19.72
N ALA A 481 20.29 -7.59 19.19
CA ALA A 481 19.75 -6.23 19.15
C ALA A 481 18.43 -6.14 18.37
N LEU A 482 18.32 -6.83 17.23
CA LEU A 482 17.06 -6.87 16.47
C LEU A 482 15.99 -7.68 17.18
N ALA A 483 16.36 -8.82 17.77
CA ALA A 483 15.42 -9.69 18.50
C ALA A 483 14.81 -8.99 19.73
N GLU A 484 15.60 -8.23 20.48
CA GLU A 484 15.12 -7.47 21.65
C GLU A 484 14.16 -6.35 21.25
N ILE A 485 14.50 -5.56 20.23
CA ILE A 485 13.61 -4.49 19.72
C ILE A 485 12.32 -5.09 19.13
N ALA A 486 12.44 -6.23 18.43
CA ALA A 486 11.32 -6.95 17.85
C ALA A 486 10.30 -7.37 18.92
N ALA A 487 10.77 -7.90 20.05
CA ALA A 487 9.91 -8.31 21.17
C ALA A 487 9.15 -7.14 21.80
N ASP A 488 9.79 -5.97 21.91
CA ASP A 488 9.16 -4.77 22.49
C ASP A 488 8.09 -4.16 21.57
N ARG A 489 8.17 -4.42 20.26
CA ARG A 489 7.32 -3.80 19.21
C ARG A 489 6.34 -4.73 18.52
N ASP A 490 6.28 -6.00 18.90
CA ASP A 490 5.50 -7.03 18.19
C ASP A 490 5.87 -7.12 16.69
N LEU A 491 7.18 -7.07 16.41
CA LEU A 491 7.75 -7.21 15.08
C LEU A 491 8.58 -8.49 14.99
N SER A 492 8.97 -8.87 13.77
CA SER A 492 10.07 -9.81 13.54
C SER A 492 11.41 -9.07 13.48
N PRO A 493 12.57 -9.74 13.65
CA PRO A 493 13.89 -9.14 13.40
C PRO A 493 13.99 -8.51 12.00
N ALA A 494 13.40 -9.15 10.99
CA ALA A 494 13.29 -8.60 9.64
C ALA A 494 12.46 -7.30 9.63
N GLY A 495 11.35 -7.27 10.35
CA GLY A 495 10.53 -6.07 10.53
C GLY A 495 11.31 -4.91 11.17
N VAL A 496 12.15 -5.17 12.17
CA VAL A 496 13.00 -4.13 12.79
C VAL A 496 14.02 -3.58 11.78
N ALA A 497 14.70 -4.46 11.02
CA ALA A 497 15.63 -4.02 9.99
C ALA A 497 14.94 -3.16 8.91
N LEU A 498 13.73 -3.51 8.48
CA LEU A 498 12.94 -2.70 7.55
C LEU A 498 12.50 -1.36 8.17
N ALA A 499 12.02 -1.37 9.42
CA ALA A 499 11.65 -0.16 10.14
C ALA A 499 12.84 0.80 10.33
N TRP A 500 14.06 0.26 10.50
CA TRP A 500 15.30 1.05 10.53
C TRP A 500 15.54 1.80 9.21
N HIS A 501 15.31 1.18 8.05
CA HIS A 501 15.38 1.88 6.76
C HIS A 501 14.38 3.04 6.69
N VAL A 502 13.10 2.75 6.95
CA VAL A 502 12.02 3.73 6.77
C VAL A 502 12.15 4.89 7.77
N SER A 503 12.61 4.62 8.99
CA SER A 503 12.90 5.63 10.01
C SER A 503 14.00 6.61 9.57
N ARG A 504 14.86 6.20 8.64
CA ARG A 504 15.96 7.03 8.09
C ARG A 504 15.67 7.57 6.70
N GLY A 505 14.40 7.53 6.25
CA GLY A 505 13.97 8.07 4.96
C GLY A 505 14.33 7.23 3.73
N VAL A 506 14.89 6.03 3.95
CA VAL A 506 15.28 5.08 2.90
C VAL A 506 14.12 4.11 2.63
N VAL A 507 13.86 3.81 1.36
CA VAL A 507 12.79 2.88 0.94
C VAL A 507 13.38 1.48 0.73
N PRO A 508 13.14 0.50 1.63
CA PRO A 508 13.60 -0.86 1.40
C PRO A 508 12.72 -1.57 0.35
N ILE A 509 13.32 -2.47 -0.43
CA ILE A 509 12.63 -3.33 -1.40
C ILE A 509 12.84 -4.82 -1.10
N PRO A 510 12.37 -5.33 0.06
CA PRO A 510 12.50 -6.74 0.38
C PRO A 510 11.73 -7.62 -0.61
N SER A 511 12.04 -8.90 -0.56
CA SER A 511 11.54 -9.90 -1.49
C SER A 511 11.18 -11.16 -0.70
N SER A 512 10.01 -11.74 -0.97
CA SER A 512 9.57 -12.99 -0.32
C SER A 512 8.71 -13.84 -1.25
N THR A 513 8.75 -15.15 -1.10
CA THR A 513 7.80 -16.11 -1.71
C THR A 513 6.74 -16.60 -0.72
N THR A 514 6.87 -16.22 0.56
CA THR A 514 5.92 -16.55 1.63
C THR A 514 4.99 -15.38 1.87
N GLU A 515 3.67 -15.59 1.75
CA GLU A 515 2.65 -14.56 1.97
C GLU A 515 2.79 -13.86 3.33
N ALA A 516 2.92 -14.62 4.41
CA ALA A 516 3.05 -14.05 5.76
C ALA A 516 4.22 -13.05 5.86
N HIS A 517 5.39 -13.39 5.29
CA HIS A 517 6.53 -12.48 5.25
C HIS A 517 6.28 -11.26 4.35
N ILE A 518 5.53 -11.40 3.25
CA ILE A 518 5.17 -10.25 2.39
C ILE A 518 4.33 -9.25 3.18
N VAL A 519 3.33 -9.75 3.91
CA VAL A 519 2.45 -8.96 4.78
C VAL A 519 3.23 -8.35 5.94
N ASP A 520 4.05 -9.12 6.66
CA ASP A 520 4.86 -8.62 7.78
C ASP A 520 5.85 -7.54 7.34
N ASN A 521 6.48 -7.72 6.17
CA ASN A 521 7.37 -6.71 5.59
C ASN A 521 6.62 -5.40 5.29
N ALA A 522 5.40 -5.48 4.75
CA ALA A 522 4.59 -4.29 4.48
C ALA A 522 4.19 -3.58 5.78
N ALA A 523 3.78 -4.34 6.80
CA ALA A 523 3.41 -3.81 8.10
C ALA A 523 4.58 -3.04 8.77
N ALA A 524 5.80 -3.58 8.67
CA ALA A 524 6.99 -2.95 9.24
C ALA A 524 7.28 -1.54 8.69
N ALA A 525 6.78 -1.19 7.49
CA ALA A 525 6.96 0.14 6.93
C ALA A 525 6.16 1.24 7.67
N ALA A 526 5.11 0.86 8.41
CA ALA A 526 4.36 1.76 9.27
C ALA A 526 5.10 2.17 10.54
N GLU A 527 6.18 1.46 10.89
CA GLU A 527 6.87 1.65 12.15
C GLU A 527 7.95 2.73 12.09
N ARG A 528 8.15 3.41 13.24
CA ARG A 528 9.26 4.36 13.43
C ARG A 528 10.01 3.98 14.69
N LEU A 529 11.28 3.60 14.51
CA LEU A 529 12.19 3.31 15.60
C LEU A 529 12.53 4.62 16.34
N THR A 530 12.63 4.52 17.65
CA THR A 530 13.08 5.62 18.53
C THR A 530 14.57 5.89 18.32
N PRO A 531 15.09 7.06 18.74
CA PRO A 531 16.51 7.35 18.66
C PRO A 531 17.40 6.30 19.34
N ASP A 532 16.98 5.75 20.48
CA ASP A 532 17.74 4.72 21.21
C ASP A 532 17.77 3.39 20.46
N GLU A 533 16.64 2.98 19.88
CA GLU A 533 16.57 1.77 19.05
C GLU A 533 17.39 1.92 17.76
N LEU A 534 17.33 3.09 17.12
CA LEU A 534 18.17 3.40 15.97
C LEU A 534 19.65 3.29 16.32
N ALA A 535 20.08 3.88 17.45
CA ALA A 535 21.47 3.82 17.89
C ALA A 535 21.94 2.37 18.16
N ARG A 536 21.05 1.51 18.69
CA ARG A 536 21.34 0.08 18.90
C ARG A 536 21.54 -0.67 17.58
N VAL A 537 20.71 -0.38 16.56
CA VAL A 537 20.84 -0.99 15.23
C VAL A 537 22.05 -0.43 14.47
N ASP A 538 22.30 0.88 14.57
CA ASP A 538 23.45 1.54 13.93
C ASP A 538 24.78 1.01 14.48
N ALA A 539 24.83 0.59 15.75
CA ALA A 539 26.01 -0.04 16.36
C ALA A 539 26.40 -1.40 15.73
N LEU A 540 25.54 -1.98 14.90
CA LEU A 540 25.83 -3.20 14.14
C LEU A 540 26.71 -2.93 12.90
N SER A 541 26.92 -1.67 12.51
CA SER A 541 27.70 -1.34 11.31
C SER A 541 29.07 -2.02 11.33
N ASP A 542 29.42 -2.69 10.24
CA ASP A 542 30.70 -3.36 10.08
C ASP A 542 31.46 -2.72 8.90
N PRO A 543 32.48 -1.88 9.18
CA PRO A 543 33.30 -1.26 8.14
C PRO A 543 34.08 -2.26 7.27
N GLU A 544 34.29 -3.49 7.75
CA GLU A 544 34.99 -4.55 7.03
C GLU A 544 34.02 -5.49 6.29
N PHE A 545 32.71 -5.25 6.37
CA PHE A 545 31.72 -6.05 5.66
C PHE A 545 31.98 -6.03 4.15
N ASP A 546 32.41 -7.17 3.63
CA ASP A 546 32.54 -7.37 2.19
C ASP A 546 31.22 -7.92 1.64
N PRO A 547 30.46 -7.13 0.85
CA PRO A 547 29.22 -7.61 0.21
C PRO A 547 29.46 -8.76 -0.79
N ARG A 548 30.73 -9.03 -1.15
CA ARG A 548 31.14 -10.17 -1.99
C ARG A 548 31.78 -11.32 -1.19
N GLY A 549 31.69 -11.30 0.14
CA GLY A 549 32.51 -12.14 1.02
C GLY A 549 32.43 -13.65 0.73
N GLY A 550 33.59 -14.23 0.42
CA GLY A 550 33.89 -15.67 0.50
C GLY A 550 34.26 -16.35 -0.81
#